data_AF-A0A2X2YDV1-F1
#
_entry.id   AF-A0A2X2YDV1-F1
#
_cell.length_a   1.000
_cell.length_b   1.000
_cell.length_c   1.000
_cell.angle_alpha   90.00
_cell.angle_beta   90.00
_cell.angle_gamma   90.00
#
_symmetry.space_group_name_H-M   'P 1'
#
loop_
_entity.id
_entity.type
_entity.pdbx_description
1 polymer ?
#
loop_
_entity_poly.entity_id
_entity_poly.type
_entity_poly.pdbx_seq_one_letter_code
_entity_poly.pdbx_strand_id
1 'polypeptide(L)' 'MGCVVNGPGEAREADIGIAGGKGEGLIFRKGEIIKKVKEEDLVEELIKIIETI' A
#
# COMPACT_ATOMS: atom_id res chain seq x y z
N MET A 1 7.24 1.70 -0.07
CA MET A 1 8.08 2.35 -1.12
C MET A 1 7.73 3.83 -1.22
N GLY A 2 8.66 4.66 -1.71
CA GLY A 2 8.55 6.14 -1.63
C GLY A 2 7.75 6.84 -2.73
N CYS A 3 7.09 6.11 -3.63
CA CYS A 3 6.32 6.72 -4.72
C CYS A 3 5.15 5.84 -5.18
N VAL A 4 3.94 6.40 -5.24
CA VAL A 4 2.71 5.74 -5.75
C VAL A 4 2.81 5.28 -7.21
N VAL A 5 3.70 5.88 -8.00
CA VAL A 5 3.88 5.56 -9.42
C VAL A 5 4.67 4.27 -9.61
N ASN A 6 5.73 4.07 -8.81
CA ASN A 6 6.60 2.90 -8.92
C ASN A 6 6.20 1.76 -7.96
N GLY A 7 5.50 2.08 -6.87
CA GLY A 7 5.10 1.13 -5.83
C GLY A 7 4.35 -0.10 -6.33
N PRO A 8 3.37 -0.01 -7.26
CA PRO A 8 2.68 -1.19 -7.78
C PRO A 8 3.59 -2.17 -8.54
N GLY A 9 4.56 -1.65 -9.31
CA GLY A 9 5.52 -2.46 -10.05
C GLY A 9 6.52 -3.18 -9.15
N GLU A 10 7.02 -2.47 -8.14
CA GLU A 10 7.95 -3.01 -7.13
C GLU A 10 7.25 -4.03 -6.20
N ALA A 11 5.94 -3.89 -5.98
CA ALA A 11 5.17 -4.78 -5.10
C ALA A 11 4.57 -6.01 -5.81
N ARG A 12 4.86 -6.22 -7.09
CA ARG A 12 4.38 -7.39 -7.84
C ARG A 12 4.88 -8.72 -7.26
N GLU A 13 6.06 -8.70 -6.65
CA GLU A 13 6.64 -9.87 -5.97
C GLU A 13 6.24 -9.96 -4.49
N ALA A 14 5.63 -8.91 -3.94
CA ALA A 14 5.17 -8.88 -2.55
C ALA A 14 3.71 -9.34 -2.45
N ASP A 15 3.38 -10.09 -1.40
CA ASP A 15 1.99 -10.41 -1.10
C ASP A 15 1.19 -9.13 -0.83
N ILE A 16 1.74 -8.22 -0.03
CA ILE A 16 1.17 -6.91 0.27
C ILE A 16 2.28 -5.84 0.27
N GLY A 17 1.95 -4.65 -0.22
CA GLY A 17 2.82 -3.49 -0.09
C GLY A 17 2.04 -2.18 0.07
N ILE A 18 2.79 -1.11 0.40
CA ILE A 18 2.27 0.26 0.49
C ILE A 18 3.16 1.26 -0.25
N ALA A 19 2.53 2.29 -0.80
CA ALA A 19 3.21 3.48 -1.32
C ALA A 19 2.58 4.75 -0.74
N GLY A 20 3.44 5.61 -0.19
CA GLY A 20 3.07 6.97 0.18
C GLY A 20 3.15 7.91 -1.02
N GLY A 21 2.25 8.87 -1.06
CA GLY A 21 2.22 10.03 -1.97
C GLY A 21 1.85 11.29 -1.18
N LYS A 22 1.65 12.44 -1.84
CA LYS A 22 1.32 13.69 -1.14
C LYS A 22 -0.06 13.63 -0.46
N GLY A 23 -0.11 13.29 0.82
CA GLY A 23 -1.34 13.25 1.63
C GLY A 23 -2.22 12.03 1.37
N GLU A 24 -1.75 11.08 0.56
CA GLU A 24 -2.46 9.85 0.24
C GLU A 24 -1.52 8.66 0.29
N GLY A 25 -2.06 7.51 0.67
CA GLY A 25 -1.37 6.23 0.67
C GLY A 25 -2.15 5.20 -0.13
N LEU A 26 -1.43 4.36 -0.86
CA LEU A 26 -1.99 3.22 -1.59
C LEU A 26 -1.52 1.93 -0.94
N ILE A 27 -2.45 0.99 -0.80
CA ILE A 27 -2.18 -0.38 -0.37
C ILE A 27 -2.46 -1.28 -1.57
N PHE A 28 -1.52 -2.18 -1.85
CA PHE A 28 -1.58 -3.10 -2.97
C PHE A 28 -1.31 -4.53 -2.53
N ARG A 29 -1.94 -5.48 -3.23
CA ARG A 29 -1.77 -6.92 -3.04
C ARG A 29 -1.37 -7.54 -4.37
N LYS A 30 -0.22 -8.23 -4.44
CA LYS A 30 0.30 -8.83 -5.68
C LYS A 30 0.36 -7.84 -6.87
N GLY A 31 0.70 -6.58 -6.59
CA GLY A 31 0.78 -5.50 -7.57
C GLY A 31 -0.56 -4.82 -7.94
N GLU A 32 -1.70 -5.27 -7.40
CA GLU A 32 -3.00 -4.63 -7.62
C GLU A 32 -3.39 -3.71 -6.46
N ILE A 33 -3.89 -2.51 -6.75
CA ILE A 33 -4.35 -1.57 -5.72
C ILE A 33 -5.66 -2.10 -5.11
N ILE A 34 -5.63 -2.37 -3.81
CA ILE A 34 -6.81 -2.84 -3.07
C ILE A 34 -7.45 -1.75 -2.22
N LYS A 35 -6.68 -0.72 -1.84
CA LYS A 35 -7.18 0.37 -0.99
C LYS A 35 -6.39 1.67 -1.19
N LYS A 36 -7.08 2.80 -1.13
CA LYS A 36 -6.50 4.14 -1.01
C LYS A 36 -6.95 4.75 0.31
N VAL A 37 -6.01 5.29 1.05
CA VAL A 37 -6.19 5.85 2.40
C VAL A 37 -5.47 7.18 2.51
N LYS A 38 -5.68 7.92 3.58
CA LYS A 38 -4.81 9.06 3.90
C LYS A 38 -3.45 8.54 4.32
N GLU A 39 -2.42 9.37 4.12
CA GLU A 39 -1.05 9.01 4.50
C GLU A 39 -0.91 8.74 6.00
N GLU A 40 -1.64 9.48 6.84
CA GLU A 40 -1.68 9.28 8.31
C GLU A 40 -2.24 7.91 8.73
N ASP A 41 -3.18 7.36 7.94
CA ASP A 41 -3.85 6.10 8.22
C ASP A 41 -3.14 4.89 7.59
N LEU A 42 -2.13 5.13 6.74
CA LEU A 42 -1.54 4.12 5.85
C LEU A 42 -0.94 2.93 6.60
N VAL A 43 -0.24 3.19 7.70
CA VAL A 43 0.41 2.15 8.51
C VAL A 43 -0.62 1.36 9.30
N GLU A 44 -1.60 2.04 9.91
CA GLU A 44 -2.66 1.38 10.68
C GLU A 44 -3.47 0.44 9.78
N GLU A 45 -3.86 0.91 8.60
CA GLU A 45 -4.64 0.14 7.65
C GLU A 45 -3.85 -1.03 7.05
N LEU A 46 -2.55 -0.88 6.84
CA LEU A 46 -1.68 -1.99 6.45
C LEU A 46 -1.69 -3.11 7.51
N ILE A 47 -1.54 -2.76 8.79
CA ILE A 47 -1.52 -3.74 9.88
C ILE A 47 -2.85 -4.49 9.94
N LYS A 48 -3.99 -3.79 9.89
CA LYS A 48 -5.32 -4.43 9.87
C LYS A 48 -5.47 -5.45 8.74
N ILE A 49 -4.96 -5.12 7.55
CA ILE A 49 -5.03 -6.02 6.40
C ILE A 49 -4.16 -7.26 6.63
N ILE A 50 -2.95 -7.09 7.16
CA ILE A 50 -2.04 -8.21 7.47
C ILE A 50 -2.64 -9.13 8.55
N GLU A 51 -3.27 -8.58 9.59
CA GLU A 51 -3.91 -9.37 10.66
C GLU A 51 -5.16 -10.14 10.20
N THR A 52 -5.74 -9.76 9.06
CA THR A 52 -6.96 -10.38 8.51
C THR A 52 -6.63 -11.47 7.46
N ILE A 53 -5.35 -11.80 7.26
CA ILE A 53 -4.87 -12.83 6.33
C ILE A 53 -4.47 -14.09 7.08
#